data_AF-A0AA46C8Q4-F1
#
_entry.id   AF-A0AA46C8Q4-F1
#
_cell.length_a   1.000
_cell.length_b   1.000
_cell.length_c   1.000
_cell.angle_alpha   90.00
_cell.angle_beta   90.00
_cell.angle_gamma   90.00
#
_symmetry.space_group_name_H-M   'P 1'
#
loop_
_entity.id
_entity.type
_entity.pdbx_description
1 polymer ?
#
loop_
_entity_poly.entity_id
_entity_poly.type
_entity_poly.pdbx_seq_one_letter_code
_entity_poly.pdbx_strand_id
1 'polypeptide(L)'
;MVLFIDNAQRITEAEYEYMEDLDSMILQDRLNLFLVLIRQSDAEGVEVGDDWRDRGTHSIRRWFMATTPFGPLVGLEEVKHALNGYDSSWWPNPEMPYSRYFAKRAFDNGWRLSSQASLIWEVVGEMRKKGKLPESKAWPMATFTLMVRQLLCEIAFRQENFNGFTADQIAMALQNCGYLRLEYVRARMRMPPGG
;
A
#
# COMPACT_ATOMS: atom_id res chain seq x y z
N MET A 1 -6.59 25.42 5.07
CA MET A 1 -7.11 24.38 4.17
C MET A 1 -6.03 23.35 3.92
N VAL A 2 -6.36 22.07 3.85
CA VAL A 2 -5.42 21.01 3.49
C VAL A 2 -5.86 20.40 2.16
N LEU A 3 -4.96 20.35 1.18
CA LEU A 3 -5.22 19.75 -0.13
C LEU A 3 -4.23 18.61 -0.37
N PHE A 4 -4.77 17.42 -0.63
CA PHE A 4 -4.00 16.24 -1.03
C PHE A 4 -4.06 16.11 -2.54
N ILE A 5 -2.91 16.03 -3.19
CA ILE A 5 -2.80 15.81 -4.64
C ILE A 5 -2.05 14.51 -4.87
N ASP A 6 -2.75 13.52 -5.41
CA ASP A 6 -2.15 12.26 -5.83
C ASP A 6 -1.57 12.36 -7.25
N ASN A 7 -0.56 11.54 -7.54
CA ASN A 7 0.20 11.56 -8.78
C ASN A 7 0.84 12.93 -9.10
N ALA A 8 1.36 13.61 -8.07
CA ALA A 8 1.90 14.96 -8.18
C ALA A 8 3.12 15.08 -9.13
N GLN A 9 3.74 13.96 -9.51
CA GLN A 9 4.75 13.92 -10.58
C GLN A 9 4.20 14.34 -11.96
N ARG A 10 2.88 14.38 -12.14
CA ARG A 10 2.23 14.82 -13.39
C ARG A 10 1.96 16.33 -13.44
N ILE A 11 2.14 17.04 -12.34
CA ILE A 11 1.88 18.47 -12.26
C ILE A 11 2.96 19.21 -13.07
N THR A 12 2.51 20.03 -14.00
CA THR A 12 3.34 20.88 -14.85
C THR A 12 3.73 22.18 -14.14
N GLU A 13 4.76 22.88 -14.62
CA GLU A 13 5.19 24.15 -14.02
C GLU A 13 4.08 25.21 -14.02
N ALA A 14 3.31 25.32 -15.12
CA ALA A 14 2.17 26.24 -15.20
C ALA A 14 1.08 25.93 -14.15
N GLU A 15 0.86 24.65 -13.83
CA GLU A 15 -0.08 24.27 -12.78
C GLU A 15 0.44 24.62 -11.38
N TYR A 16 1.76 24.59 -11.16
CA TYR A 16 2.36 25.11 -9.93
C TYR A 16 2.17 26.62 -9.81
N GLU A 17 2.32 27.40 -10.89
CA GLU A 17 2.06 28.85 -10.87
C GLU A 17 0.60 29.15 -10.47
N TYR A 18 -0.37 28.42 -11.02
CA TYR A 18 -1.77 28.58 -10.60
C TYR A 18 -1.99 28.26 -9.12
N MET A 19 -1.24 27.31 -8.55
CA MET A 19 -1.30 27.03 -7.13
C MET A 19 -0.73 28.18 -6.28
N GLU A 20 0.19 28.99 -6.82
CA GLU A 20 0.77 30.14 -6.10
C GLU A 20 -0.24 31.28 -6.04
N ASP A 21 -0.99 31.46 -7.11
CA ASP A 21 -2.12 32.38 -7.17
C ASP A 21 -3.19 31.94 -6.16
N LEU A 22 -3.53 30.65 -6.11
CA LEU A 22 -4.48 30.10 -5.15
C LEU A 22 -4.03 30.31 -3.70
N ASP A 23 -2.76 30.07 -3.39
CA ASP A 23 -2.19 30.33 -2.06
C ASP A 23 -2.32 31.81 -1.69
N SER A 24 -2.02 32.70 -2.63
CA SER A 24 -2.13 34.16 -2.44
C SER A 24 -3.57 34.60 -2.18
N MET A 25 -4.54 34.05 -2.92
CA MET A 25 -5.97 34.33 -2.71
C MET A 25 -6.44 33.83 -1.34
N ILE A 26 -6.06 32.63 -0.93
CA ILE A 26 -6.41 32.05 0.37
C ILE A 26 -5.79 32.88 1.51
N LEU A 27 -4.59 33.40 1.32
CA LEU A 27 -3.91 34.24 2.30
C LEU A 27 -4.62 35.59 2.48
N GLN A 28 -5.22 36.16 1.43
CA GLN A 28 -6.04 37.38 1.53
C GLN A 28 -7.25 37.16 2.46
N ASP A 29 -7.81 35.95 2.45
CA ASP A 29 -8.88 35.52 3.35
C ASP A 29 -8.39 35.12 4.76
N ARG A 30 -7.11 35.36 5.07
CA ARG A 30 -6.43 35.00 6.33
C ARG A 30 -6.44 33.51 6.64
N LEU A 31 -6.45 32.68 5.60
CA LEU A 31 -6.31 31.23 5.70
C LEU A 31 -4.92 30.81 5.22
N ASN A 32 -4.48 29.63 5.64
CA ASN A 32 -3.24 29.02 5.15
C ASN A 32 -3.56 27.81 4.28
N LEU A 33 -2.90 27.67 3.14
CA LEU A 33 -2.93 26.47 2.31
C LEU A 33 -1.80 25.53 2.73
N PHE A 34 -2.15 24.28 3.06
CA PHE A 34 -1.20 23.21 3.29
C PHE A 34 -1.36 22.14 2.21
N LEU A 35 -0.32 21.94 1.41
CA LEU A 35 -0.31 21.00 0.30
C LEU A 35 0.39 19.71 0.71
N VAL A 36 -0.25 18.58 0.43
CA VAL A 36 0.36 17.25 0.53
C VAL A 36 0.42 16.66 -0.86
N LEU A 37 1.61 16.68 -1.45
CA LEU A 37 1.88 16.15 -2.78
C LEU A 37 2.35 14.70 -2.67
N ILE A 38 1.54 13.76 -3.17
CA ILE A 38 1.89 12.35 -3.20
C ILE A 38 2.48 12.05 -4.58
N ARG A 39 3.78 11.72 -4.60
CA ARG A 39 4.49 11.33 -5.83
C ARG A 39 4.71 9.82 -5.81
N GLN A 40 4.47 9.17 -6.95
CA GLN A 40 4.85 7.78 -7.13
C GLN A 40 6.24 7.74 -7.77
N SER A 41 7.20 7.07 -7.11
CA SER A 41 8.42 6.64 -7.79
C SER A 41 8.05 5.44 -8.65
N ASP A 42 7.89 5.66 -9.93
CA ASP A 42 7.74 4.63 -10.93
C ASP A 42 8.86 3.58 -10.81
N ALA A 43 8.56 2.37 -11.27
CA ALA A 43 9.22 1.08 -11.00
C ALA A 43 10.73 0.99 -11.33
N GLU A 44 11.38 2.09 -11.68
CA GLU A 44 12.79 2.15 -12.07
C GLU A 44 13.73 2.35 -10.89
N GLY A 45 13.23 2.63 -9.68
CA GLY A 45 14.09 2.96 -8.54
C GLY A 45 14.85 4.27 -8.75
N VAL A 46 14.38 5.09 -9.70
CA VAL A 46 14.73 6.50 -9.75
C VAL A 46 14.17 7.06 -8.45
N GLU A 47 15.07 7.41 -7.52
CA GLU A 47 14.71 8.41 -6.51
C GLU A 47 13.98 9.47 -7.28
N VAL A 48 12.71 9.72 -6.95
CA VAL A 48 12.01 10.88 -7.47
C VAL A 48 12.87 12.03 -7.02
N GLY A 49 13.79 12.38 -7.91
CA GLY A 49 14.89 13.26 -7.64
C GLY A 49 14.22 14.52 -7.20
N ASP A 50 14.83 15.11 -6.21
CA ASP A 50 14.51 16.40 -5.66
C ASP A 50 14.52 17.44 -6.81
N ASP A 51 13.43 17.47 -7.58
CA ASP A 51 13.12 18.35 -8.73
C ASP A 51 13.03 19.81 -8.30
N TRP A 52 13.28 20.10 -7.01
CA TRP A 52 13.46 21.46 -6.54
C TRP A 52 14.63 22.14 -7.24
N ARG A 53 15.63 21.41 -7.74
CA ARG A 53 16.82 22.03 -8.37
C ARG A 53 16.49 22.88 -9.60
N ASP A 54 15.44 22.53 -10.33
CA ASP A 54 15.04 23.22 -11.55
C ASP A 54 13.90 24.23 -11.32
N ARG A 55 13.47 24.42 -10.06
CA ARG A 55 12.35 25.29 -9.69
C ARG A 55 12.81 26.63 -9.14
N GLY A 56 11.95 27.64 -9.27
CA GLY A 56 12.17 28.94 -8.66
C GLY A 56 12.29 28.83 -7.12
N THR A 57 13.26 29.54 -6.53
CA THR A 57 13.51 29.56 -5.07
C THR A 57 12.27 29.93 -4.25
N HIS A 58 11.32 30.66 -4.84
CA HIS A 58 10.07 31.07 -4.20
C HIS A 58 9.08 29.91 -4.04
N SER A 59 8.92 29.05 -5.05
CA SER A 59 8.04 27.87 -5.01
C SER A 59 8.58 26.77 -4.09
N ILE A 60 9.89 26.57 -4.08
CA ILE A 60 10.57 25.57 -3.22
C ILE A 60 10.32 25.89 -1.74
N ARG A 61 10.53 27.15 -1.33
CA ARG A 61 10.33 27.61 0.06
C ARG A 61 8.90 27.50 0.54
N ARG A 62 7.92 27.48 -0.36
CA ARG A 62 6.50 27.41 0.00
C ARG A 62 6.02 25.98 0.19
N TRP A 63 6.40 25.04 -0.68
CA TRP A 63 5.70 23.73 -0.73
C TRP A 63 6.59 22.49 -0.67
N PHE A 64 7.90 22.62 -0.84
CA PHE A 64 8.82 21.48 -0.88
C PHE A 64 9.76 21.46 0.34
N MET A 65 9.27 21.94 1.50
CA MET A 65 10.07 22.06 2.73
C MET A 65 10.30 20.73 3.46
N ALA A 66 9.47 19.73 3.20
CA ALA A 66 9.64 18.40 3.77
C ALA A 66 9.20 17.34 2.76
N THR A 67 10.07 16.34 2.58
CA THR A 67 9.78 15.13 1.80
C THR A 67 9.98 13.93 2.72
N THR A 68 9.02 13.02 2.75
CA THR A 68 9.13 11.75 3.51
C THR A 68 8.87 10.59 2.56
N PRO A 69 9.81 9.63 2.44
CA PRO A 69 9.59 8.45 1.62
C PRO A 69 8.51 7.58 2.27
N PHE A 70 7.55 7.11 1.47
CA PHE A 70 6.57 6.13 1.87
C PHE A 70 6.88 4.80 1.20
N GLY A 71 7.35 3.84 2.00
CA GLY A 71 7.91 2.58 1.53
C GLY A 71 6.91 1.41 1.49
N PRO A 72 7.35 0.27 0.93
CA PRO A 72 6.67 -1.01 1.10
C PRO A 72 6.67 -1.47 2.57
N LEU A 73 5.86 -2.46 2.91
CA LEU A 73 5.96 -3.13 4.21
C LEU A 73 7.28 -3.89 4.31
N VAL A 74 8.00 -3.76 5.41
CA VAL A 74 9.30 -4.39 5.62
C VAL A 74 9.23 -5.42 6.74
N GLY A 75 9.26 -6.69 6.35
CA GLY A 75 9.33 -7.81 7.27
C GLY A 75 7.99 -8.23 7.90
N LEU A 76 8.06 -9.27 8.72
CA LEU A 76 6.89 -9.91 9.33
C LEU A 76 6.12 -8.98 10.28
N GLU A 77 6.81 -8.18 11.09
CA GLU A 77 6.14 -7.34 12.09
C GLU A 77 5.30 -6.23 11.45
N GLU A 78 5.77 -5.60 10.36
CA GLU A 78 4.98 -4.62 9.62
C GLU A 78 3.79 -5.26 8.91
N VAL A 79 3.97 -6.46 8.35
CA VAL A 79 2.85 -7.24 7.77
C VAL A 79 1.81 -7.56 8.85
N LYS A 80 2.24 -8.05 10.01
CA LYS A 80 1.35 -8.34 11.14
C LYS A 80 0.62 -7.08 11.62
N HIS A 81 1.33 -5.96 11.72
CA HIS A 81 0.75 -4.68 12.09
C HIS A 81 -0.31 -4.21 11.08
N ALA A 82 -0.01 -4.28 9.78
CA ALA A 82 -0.93 -3.92 8.72
C ALA A 82 -2.19 -4.81 8.72
N LEU A 83 -2.03 -6.13 8.93
CA LEU A 83 -3.15 -7.07 9.08
C LEU A 83 -3.99 -6.77 10.32
N ASN A 84 -3.36 -6.40 11.45
CA ASN A 84 -4.06 -5.98 12.66
C ASN A 84 -4.90 -4.70 12.44
N GLY A 85 -4.52 -3.87 11.47
CA GLY A 85 -5.34 -2.75 11.01
C GLY A 85 -6.76 -3.19 10.61
N TYR A 86 -6.93 -4.36 9.98
CA TYR A 86 -8.25 -4.91 9.63
C TYR A 86 -8.98 -5.54 10.83
N ASP A 87 -8.25 -6.01 11.84
CA ASP A 87 -8.81 -6.56 13.07
C ASP A 87 -9.27 -5.47 14.06
N SER A 88 -8.74 -4.25 13.90
CA SER A 88 -8.96 -3.13 14.82
C SER A 88 -9.71 -1.95 14.19
N SER A 89 -9.63 -1.75 12.88
CA SER A 89 -10.43 -0.74 12.17
C SER A 89 -11.81 -1.26 11.86
N TRP A 90 -12.80 -0.38 11.93
CA TRP A 90 -14.20 -0.76 11.91
C TRP A 90 -15.01 -0.04 10.84
N TRP A 91 -15.98 -0.76 10.29
CA TRP A 91 -17.01 -0.23 9.40
C TRP A 91 -18.20 -1.21 9.37
N PRO A 92 -19.46 -0.74 9.36
CA PRO A 92 -19.89 0.66 9.37
C PRO A 92 -19.98 1.27 10.78
N ASN A 93 -19.80 0.49 11.85
CA ASN A 93 -19.87 0.96 13.23
C ASN A 93 -18.70 0.39 14.07
N PRO A 94 -18.39 0.98 15.24
CA PRO A 94 -17.25 0.58 16.08
C PRO A 94 -17.22 -0.89 16.53
N GLU A 95 -18.36 -1.58 16.51
CA GLU A 95 -18.48 -2.99 16.92
C GLU A 95 -18.21 -3.98 15.78
N MET A 96 -17.96 -3.47 14.57
CA MET A 96 -17.75 -4.27 13.37
C MET A 96 -16.36 -4.04 12.77
N PRO A 97 -15.31 -4.71 13.30
CA PRO A 97 -14.03 -4.79 12.62
C PRO A 97 -14.15 -5.37 11.21
N TYR A 98 -13.29 -4.92 10.28
CA TYR A 98 -13.33 -5.41 8.90
C TYR A 98 -13.18 -6.93 8.80
N SER A 99 -12.21 -7.52 9.49
CA SER A 99 -12.00 -8.97 9.44
C SER A 99 -13.19 -9.74 10.04
N ARG A 100 -13.88 -9.17 11.05
CA ARG A 100 -15.12 -9.73 11.61
C ARG A 100 -16.26 -9.71 10.61
N TYR A 101 -16.42 -8.64 9.82
CA TYR A 101 -17.47 -8.55 8.81
C TYR A 101 -17.42 -9.73 7.82
N PHE A 102 -16.23 -10.08 7.34
CA PHE A 102 -16.06 -11.18 6.38
C PHE A 102 -16.01 -12.57 7.02
N ALA A 103 -15.59 -12.68 8.28
CA ALA A 103 -15.33 -13.95 8.95
C ALA A 103 -15.99 -14.03 10.33
N LYS A 104 -17.25 -13.60 10.46
CA LYS A 104 -17.91 -13.34 11.75
C LYS A 104 -17.78 -14.48 12.75
N ARG A 105 -18.13 -15.71 12.34
CA ARG A 105 -18.08 -16.88 13.23
C ARG A 105 -16.66 -17.18 13.70
N ALA A 106 -15.69 -17.15 12.79
CA ALA A 106 -14.29 -17.38 13.14
C ALA A 106 -13.78 -16.31 14.10
N PHE A 107 -14.06 -15.05 13.79
CA PHE A 107 -13.61 -13.90 14.58
C PHE A 107 -14.21 -13.91 15.99
N ASP A 108 -15.50 -14.20 16.11
CA ASP A 108 -16.20 -14.35 17.39
C ASP A 108 -15.65 -15.54 18.20
N ASN A 109 -15.10 -16.56 17.53
CA ASN A 109 -14.38 -17.69 18.14
C ASN A 109 -12.88 -17.41 18.41
N GLY A 110 -12.41 -16.17 18.26
CA GLY A 110 -11.04 -15.76 18.59
C GLY A 110 -10.07 -15.73 17.42
N TRP A 111 -10.48 -16.08 16.20
CA TRP A 111 -9.63 -15.90 15.01
C TRP A 111 -9.35 -14.41 14.75
N ARG A 112 -8.14 -14.09 14.33
CA ARG A 112 -7.74 -12.75 13.90
C ARG A 112 -6.96 -12.85 12.60
N LEU A 113 -7.10 -11.86 11.71
CA LEU A 113 -6.34 -11.85 10.47
C LEU A 113 -4.84 -11.70 10.75
N SER A 114 -4.47 -10.86 11.72
CA SER A 114 -3.10 -10.67 12.18
C SER A 114 -2.44 -11.94 12.73
N SER A 115 -3.21 -12.89 13.26
CA SER A 115 -2.65 -14.17 13.72
C SER A 115 -2.19 -15.07 12.56
N GLN A 116 -2.59 -14.76 11.32
CA GLN A 116 -2.18 -15.47 10.09
C GLN A 116 -0.89 -14.91 9.47
N ALA A 117 -0.32 -13.83 10.04
CA ALA A 117 0.83 -13.14 9.46
C ALA A 117 2.04 -14.05 9.23
N SER A 118 2.36 -14.92 10.18
CA SER A 118 3.51 -15.84 10.07
C SER A 118 3.35 -16.84 8.92
N LEU A 119 2.16 -17.44 8.78
CA LEU A 119 1.85 -18.36 7.69
C LEU A 119 1.89 -17.64 6.33
N ILE A 120 1.30 -16.43 6.26
CA ILE A 120 1.34 -15.61 5.05
C ILE A 120 2.79 -15.31 4.64
N TRP A 121 3.62 -14.91 5.61
CA TRP A 121 5.02 -14.57 5.38
C TRP A 121 5.84 -15.78 4.92
N GLU A 122 5.59 -16.96 5.49
CA GLU A 122 6.22 -18.22 5.08
C GLU A 122 5.87 -18.56 3.64
N VAL A 123 4.58 -18.53 3.27
CA VAL A 123 4.12 -18.82 1.90
C VAL A 123 4.76 -17.87 0.89
N VAL A 124 4.85 -16.58 1.22
CA VAL A 124 5.53 -15.59 0.38
C VAL A 124 7.01 -15.94 0.22
N GLY A 125 7.70 -16.29 1.30
CA GLY A 125 9.09 -16.73 1.26
C GLY A 125 9.28 -17.93 0.34
N GLU A 126 8.43 -18.95 0.45
CA GLU A 126 8.46 -20.13 -0.40
C GLU A 126 8.16 -19.82 -1.86
N MET A 127 7.19 -18.95 -2.14
CA MET A 127 6.90 -18.50 -3.51
C MET A 127 8.08 -17.75 -4.12
N ARG A 128 8.74 -16.86 -3.36
CA ARG A 128 9.94 -16.14 -3.83
C ARG A 128 11.10 -17.09 -4.12
N LYS A 129 11.35 -18.06 -3.23
CA LYS A 129 12.38 -19.10 -3.42
C LYS A 129 12.12 -19.91 -4.68
N LYS A 130 10.88 -20.40 -4.87
CA LYS A 130 10.47 -21.13 -6.08
C LYS A 130 10.63 -20.28 -7.35
N GLY A 131 10.31 -18.99 -7.26
CA GLY A 131 10.50 -18.02 -8.34
C GLY A 131 11.95 -17.59 -8.59
N LYS A 132 12.92 -18.06 -7.77
CA LYS A 132 14.33 -17.63 -7.82
C LYS A 132 14.48 -16.10 -7.75
N LEU A 133 13.56 -15.43 -7.04
CA LEU A 133 13.62 -13.99 -6.85
C LEU A 133 14.73 -13.65 -5.83
N PRO A 134 15.36 -12.46 -5.95
CA PRO A 134 16.32 -11.98 -4.95
C PRO A 134 15.71 -11.97 -3.55
N GLU A 135 16.55 -12.13 -2.52
CA GLU A 135 16.11 -11.94 -1.15
C GLU A 135 15.60 -10.51 -0.96
N SER A 136 14.40 -10.38 -0.39
CA SER A 136 13.81 -9.09 -0.06
C SER A 136 12.85 -9.29 1.11
N LYS A 137 12.85 -8.31 2.01
CA LYS A 137 11.85 -8.19 3.07
C LYS A 137 10.77 -7.17 2.72
N ALA A 138 10.86 -6.52 1.55
CA ALA A 138 9.94 -5.49 1.12
C ALA A 138 8.74 -6.09 0.38
N TRP A 139 7.54 -5.89 0.91
CA TRP A 139 6.27 -6.25 0.27
C TRP A 139 5.56 -4.99 -0.25
N PRO A 140 5.37 -4.86 -1.57
CA PRO A 140 4.68 -3.70 -2.13
C PRO A 140 3.21 -3.66 -1.69
N MET A 141 2.78 -2.49 -1.22
CA MET A 141 1.42 -2.26 -0.67
C MET A 141 0.29 -2.67 -1.63
N ALA A 142 0.49 -2.50 -2.94
CA ALA A 142 -0.51 -2.85 -3.95
C ALA A 142 -0.86 -4.34 -3.92
N THR A 143 0.13 -5.24 -3.93
CA THR A 143 -0.14 -6.68 -3.91
C THR A 143 -0.51 -7.18 -2.52
N PHE A 144 -0.04 -6.52 -1.46
CA PHE A 144 -0.46 -6.81 -0.09
C PHE A 144 -1.97 -6.57 0.10
N THR A 145 -2.45 -5.37 -0.23
CA THR A 145 -3.87 -5.01 -0.06
C THR A 145 -4.79 -5.85 -0.96
N LEU A 146 -4.38 -6.13 -2.20
CA LEU A 146 -5.10 -7.04 -3.09
C LEU A 146 -5.13 -8.48 -2.56
N MET A 147 -4.03 -8.98 -1.96
CA MET A 147 -4.00 -10.30 -1.34
C MET A 147 -4.99 -10.37 -0.16
N VAL A 148 -4.98 -9.37 0.73
CA VAL A 148 -5.93 -9.31 1.86
C VAL A 148 -7.37 -9.27 1.38
N ARG A 149 -7.66 -8.46 0.35
CA ARG A 149 -8.99 -8.43 -0.29
C ARG A 149 -9.39 -9.82 -0.78
N GLN A 150 -8.50 -10.52 -1.47
CA GLN A 150 -8.80 -11.85 -2.01
C GLN A 150 -9.06 -12.86 -0.90
N LEU A 151 -8.22 -12.87 0.14
CA LEU A 151 -8.41 -13.72 1.32
C LEU A 151 -9.76 -13.47 2.00
N LEU A 152 -10.10 -12.21 2.26
CA LEU A 152 -11.33 -11.88 2.98
C LEU A 152 -12.59 -12.07 2.12
N CYS A 153 -12.62 -11.51 0.92
CA CYS A 153 -13.82 -11.46 0.07
C CYS A 153 -14.07 -12.76 -0.70
N GLU A 154 -13.02 -13.43 -1.17
CA GLU A 154 -13.17 -14.61 -2.05
C GLU A 154 -13.06 -15.93 -1.29
N ILE A 155 -12.43 -15.93 -0.11
CA ILE A 155 -12.21 -17.15 0.66
C ILE A 155 -13.01 -17.11 1.97
N ALA A 156 -12.69 -16.21 2.89
CA ALA A 156 -13.31 -16.20 4.22
C ALA A 156 -14.83 -15.98 4.15
N PHE A 157 -15.27 -15.00 3.35
CA PHE A 157 -16.70 -14.67 3.20
C PHE A 157 -17.50 -15.76 2.49
N ARG A 158 -16.89 -16.54 1.60
CA ARG A 158 -17.57 -17.58 0.83
C ARG A 158 -17.60 -18.94 1.53
N GLN A 159 -16.77 -19.15 2.55
CA GLN A 159 -16.68 -20.41 3.28
C GLN A 159 -17.56 -20.38 4.53
N GLU A 160 -18.62 -21.17 4.52
CA GLU A 160 -19.58 -21.28 5.65
C GLU A 160 -18.89 -21.70 6.97
N ASN A 161 -17.88 -22.57 6.88
CA ASN A 161 -17.13 -23.09 8.02
C ASN A 161 -15.70 -22.53 8.12
N PHE A 162 -15.48 -21.29 7.69
CA PHE A 162 -14.18 -20.65 7.81
C PHE A 162 -13.68 -20.63 9.28
N ASN A 163 -12.41 -21.01 9.48
CA ASN A 163 -11.72 -20.98 10.78
C ASN A 163 -10.27 -20.47 10.69
N GLY A 164 -9.78 -20.19 9.48
CA GLY A 164 -8.41 -19.79 9.21
C GLY A 164 -8.02 -20.06 7.76
N PHE A 165 -6.96 -19.42 7.30
CA PHE A 165 -6.45 -19.66 5.95
C PHE A 165 -5.47 -20.82 5.95
N THR A 166 -5.48 -21.60 4.86
CA THR A 166 -4.45 -22.61 4.59
C THR A 166 -3.32 -22.02 3.74
N ALA A 167 -2.16 -22.69 3.71
CA ALA A 167 -1.04 -22.30 2.85
C ALA A 167 -1.45 -22.23 1.36
N ASP A 168 -2.27 -23.19 0.89
CA ASP A 168 -2.75 -23.23 -0.50
C ASP A 168 -3.69 -22.06 -0.82
N GLN A 169 -4.57 -21.70 0.10
CA GLN A 169 -5.46 -20.54 -0.06
C GLN A 169 -4.67 -19.23 -0.16
N ILE A 170 -3.63 -19.09 0.66
CA ILE A 170 -2.74 -17.93 0.62
C ILE A 170 -1.95 -17.90 -0.68
N ALA A 171 -1.38 -19.03 -1.11
CA ALA A 171 -0.65 -19.14 -2.37
C ALA A 171 -1.53 -18.77 -3.57
N MET A 172 -2.77 -19.28 -3.58
CA MET A 172 -3.76 -18.94 -4.61
C MET A 172 -4.13 -17.45 -4.59
N ALA A 173 -4.31 -16.84 -3.41
CA ALA A 173 -4.57 -15.40 -3.30
C ALA A 173 -3.40 -14.56 -3.84
N LEU A 174 -2.16 -14.96 -3.55
CA LEU A 174 -0.95 -14.31 -4.05
C LEU A 174 -0.77 -14.44 -5.57
N GLN A 175 -1.13 -15.59 -6.14
CA GLN A 175 -1.17 -15.79 -7.59
C GLN A 175 -2.22 -14.87 -8.23
N ASN A 176 -3.43 -14.87 -7.69
CA ASN A 176 -4.54 -14.07 -8.22
C ASN A 176 -4.31 -12.56 -8.13
N CYS A 177 -3.61 -12.08 -7.09
CA CYS A 177 -3.24 -10.67 -6.98
C CYS A 177 -2.01 -10.28 -7.81
N GLY A 178 -1.40 -11.23 -8.54
CA GLY A 178 -0.24 -10.97 -9.39
C GLY A 178 1.04 -10.67 -8.62
N TYR A 179 1.19 -11.17 -7.38
CA TYR A 179 2.35 -10.90 -6.53
C TYR A 179 3.69 -11.19 -7.23
N LEU A 180 3.86 -12.40 -7.76
CA LEU A 180 5.10 -12.79 -8.45
C LEU A 180 5.36 -11.92 -9.69
N ARG A 181 4.31 -11.64 -10.47
CA ARG A 181 4.43 -10.79 -11.67
C ARG A 181 5.01 -9.43 -11.33
N LEU A 182 4.52 -8.79 -10.27
CA LEU A 182 5.04 -7.50 -9.81
C LEU A 182 6.50 -7.62 -9.32
N GLU A 183 6.81 -8.66 -8.55
CA GLU A 183 8.17 -8.86 -8.03
C GLU A 183 9.20 -9.15 -9.14
N TYR A 184 8.83 -9.87 -10.21
CA TYR A 184 9.69 -10.03 -11.39
C TYR A 184 9.98 -8.70 -12.08
N VAL A 185 8.97 -7.84 -12.24
CA VAL A 185 9.15 -6.49 -12.81
C VAL A 185 10.10 -5.67 -11.94
N ARG A 186 9.88 -5.66 -10.62
CA ARG A 186 10.74 -4.93 -9.66
C ARG A 186 12.17 -5.46 -9.63
N ALA A 187 12.35 -6.77 -9.81
CA ALA A 187 13.67 -7.40 -9.90
C ALA A 187 14.32 -7.27 -11.29
N ARG A 188 13.63 -6.65 -12.27
CA ARG A 188 14.06 -6.58 -13.68
C ARG A 188 14.35 -7.96 -14.30
N MET A 189 13.56 -8.95 -13.90
CA MET A 189 13.69 -10.35 -14.32
C MET A 189 12.53 -10.76 -15.23
N ARG A 190 12.77 -11.69 -16.16
CA ARG A 190 11.69 -12.30 -16.94
C ARG A 190 11.02 -13.40 -16.13
N MET A 191 9.69 -13.36 -16.07
CA MET A 191 8.90 -14.41 -15.47
C MET A 191 8.99 -15.69 -16.33
N PRO A 192 9.25 -16.87 -15.74
CA PRO A 192 9.22 -18.12 -16.48
C PRO A 192 7.81 -18.44 -16.99
N PRO A 193 7.65 -19.12 -18.14
CA PRO A 193 6.34 -19.49 -18.66
C PRO A 193 5.63 -20.46 -17.69
N GLY A 194 4.46 -20.06 -17.19
CA GLY A 194 3.60 -20.88 -16.31
C GLY A 194 3.59 -20.53 -14.82
N GLY A 195 4.13 -19.37 -14.43
CA GLY A 195 4.07 -18.86 -13.04
C GLY A 195 2.95 -17.85 -12.78
#